data_AF-A0A2V7WYP6-F1
#
_entry.id   AF-A0A2V7WYP6-F1
#
_cell.length_a   1.000
_cell.length_b   1.000
_cell.length_c   1.000
_cell.angle_alpha   90.00
_cell.angle_beta   90.00
_cell.angle_gamma   90.00
#
_symmetry.space_group_name_H-M   'P 1'
#
loop_
_entity.id
_entity.type
_entity.pdbx_description
1 polymer ?
#
loop_
_entity_poly.entity_id
_entity_poly.type
_entity_poly.pdbx_seq_one_letter_code
_entity_poly.pdbx_strand_id
1 'polypeptide(L)'
;MRRLASALARETSVFLLYAAWAVVVTRPLAFRMATHTLPGPDPLSHLWMVGWLTGHAFQPGQLFQGNIFFPAPHAALMTDLSLGTAVLVLPFRLFTTEPLVLFNLATLLALAFGGWAFQALVYGLTGHRWAALLGGLFAAFSP
;
A
#
# COMPACT_ATOMS: atom_id res chain seq x y z
N MET A 1 -31.64 2.40 0.52
CA MET A 1 -30.69 1.66 1.38
C MET A 1 -30.21 0.32 0.79
N ARG A 2 -31.10 -0.62 0.40
CA ARG A 2 -30.69 -1.95 -0.16
C ARG A 2 -29.69 -1.90 -1.33
N ARG A 3 -29.86 -0.98 -2.30
CA ARG A 3 -28.95 -0.85 -3.46
C ARG A 3 -27.53 -0.40 -3.09
N LEU A 4 -27.39 0.48 -2.10
CA LEU A 4 -26.10 0.93 -1.60
C LEU A 4 -25.36 -0.22 -0.90
N ALA A 5 -26.07 -0.97 -0.06
CA ALA A 5 -25.51 -2.13 0.63
C ALA A 5 -25.01 -3.20 -0.35
N SER A 6 -25.76 -3.49 -1.42
CA SER A 6 -25.32 -4.43 -2.45
C SER A 6 -24.12 -3.94 -3.26
N ALA A 7 -24.00 -2.62 -3.47
CA ALA A 7 -22.85 -2.04 -4.15
C ALA A 7 -21.60 -2.11 -3.28
N LEU A 8 -21.70 -1.71 -2.01
CA LEU A 8 -20.60 -1.80 -1.05
C LEU A 8 -20.13 -3.23 -0.83
N ALA A 9 -21.06 -4.19 -0.69
CA ALA A 9 -20.71 -5.60 -0.54
C ALA A 9 -19.93 -6.12 -1.76
N ARG A 10 -20.31 -5.69 -2.97
CA ARG A 10 -19.58 -6.04 -4.19
C ARG A 10 -18.18 -5.46 -4.21
N GLU A 11 -18.02 -4.16 -3.98
CA GLU A 11 -16.71 -3.51 -3.99
C GLU A 11 -15.79 -4.10 -2.91
N THR A 12 -16.34 -4.37 -1.73
CA THR A 12 -15.62 -5.06 -0.65
C THR A 12 -15.17 -6.44 -1.08
N SER A 13 -16.03 -7.21 -1.75
CA SER A 13 -15.68 -8.56 -2.23
C SER A 13 -14.56 -8.52 -3.28
N VAL A 14 -14.59 -7.54 -4.19
CA VAL A 14 -13.55 -7.35 -5.20
C VAL A 14 -12.22 -6.94 -4.55
N PHE A 15 -12.27 -6.01 -3.60
CA PHE A 15 -11.08 -5.63 -2.84
C PHE A 15 -10.47 -6.81 -2.07
N LEU A 16 -11.31 -7.60 -1.38
CA LEU A 16 -10.86 -8.81 -0.66
C LEU A 16 -10.24 -9.85 -1.60
N LEU A 17 -10.74 -9.97 -2.83
CA LEU A 17 -10.14 -10.83 -3.84
C LEU A 17 -8.71 -10.38 -4.19
N TYR A 18 -8.49 -9.07 -4.41
CA TYR A 18 -7.15 -8.55 -4.66
C TYR A 18 -6.23 -8.63 -3.44
N ALA A 19 -6.76 -8.42 -2.23
CA ALA A 19 -5.99 -8.58 -1.00
C ALA A 19 -5.56 -10.04 -0.79
N ALA A 20 -6.47 -11.00 -1.03
CA ALA A 20 -6.14 -12.43 -0.99
C ALA A 20 -5.07 -12.78 -2.03
N TRP A 21 -5.19 -12.25 -3.25
CA TRP A 21 -4.20 -12.48 -4.29
C TRP A 21 -2.83 -11.86 -3.95
N ALA A 22 -2.81 -10.67 -3.35
CA ALA A 22 -1.57 -10.07 -2.83
C ALA A 22 -0.87 -10.95 -1.80
N VAL A 23 -1.63 -11.55 -0.87
CA VAL A 23 -1.09 -12.51 0.10
C VAL A 23 -0.52 -13.75 -0.60
N VAL A 24 -1.13 -14.23 -1.68
CA VAL A 24 -0.65 -15.40 -2.44
C VAL A 24 0.63 -15.09 -3.21
N VAL A 25 0.69 -13.96 -3.91
CA VAL A 25 1.84 -13.57 -4.73
C VAL A 25 3.05 -13.19 -3.88
N THR A 26 2.83 -12.59 -2.71
CA THR A 26 3.91 -12.13 -1.81
C THR A 26 4.35 -13.16 -0.77
N ARG A 27 3.98 -14.45 -0.92
CA ARG A 27 4.37 -15.49 0.07
C ARG A 27 5.89 -15.49 0.30
N PRO A 28 6.38 -15.57 1.56
CA PRO A 28 5.65 -15.75 2.81
C PRO A 28 5.36 -14.44 3.59
N LEU A 29 5.40 -13.26 2.95
CA LEU A 29 5.40 -11.93 3.58
C LEU A 29 4.30 -11.75 4.63
N ALA A 30 3.06 -12.12 4.30
CA ALA A 30 1.91 -11.96 5.20
C ALA A 30 2.03 -12.74 6.52
N PHE A 31 2.83 -13.81 6.54
CA PHE A 31 3.05 -14.66 7.73
C PHE A 31 4.36 -14.32 8.45
N ARG A 32 5.21 -13.48 7.84
CA ARG A 32 6.54 -13.09 8.36
C ARG A 32 6.72 -11.57 8.41
N MET A 33 5.62 -10.84 8.61
CA MET A 33 5.57 -9.38 8.53
C MET A 33 6.55 -8.66 9.48
N ALA A 34 6.94 -9.28 10.58
CA ALA A 34 7.85 -8.66 11.56
C ALA A 34 9.32 -9.09 11.40
N THR A 35 9.65 -9.94 10.43
CA THR A 35 11.00 -10.53 10.33
C THR A 35 11.60 -10.50 8.93
N HIS A 36 10.79 -10.36 7.88
CA HIS A 36 11.25 -10.41 6.50
C HIS A 36 10.63 -9.28 5.68
N THR A 37 11.31 -8.86 4.62
CA THR A 37 10.77 -8.04 3.53
C THR A 37 10.71 -8.87 2.24
N LEU A 38 10.15 -8.30 1.19
CA LEU A 38 10.43 -8.77 -0.17
C LEU A 38 11.93 -8.66 -0.47
N PRO A 39 12.49 -9.51 -1.35
CA PRO A 39 13.89 -9.41 -1.74
C PRO A 39 14.16 -8.14 -2.56
N GLY A 40 15.36 -7.59 -2.43
CA GLY A 40 15.81 -6.42 -3.18
C GLY A 40 16.57 -5.42 -2.30
N PRO A 41 17.24 -4.43 -2.90
CA PRO A 41 17.92 -3.37 -2.16
C PRO A 41 16.97 -2.28 -1.65
N ASP A 42 15.85 -2.05 -2.35
CA ASP A 42 14.90 -0.95 -2.10
C ASP A 42 13.96 -1.10 -0.89
N PRO A 43 13.62 -2.30 -0.37
CA PRO A 43 12.69 -2.43 0.75
C PRO A 43 13.11 -1.65 2.00
N LEU A 44 14.41 -1.52 2.27
CA LEU A 44 14.89 -0.82 3.47
C LEU A 44 14.69 0.70 3.38
N SER A 45 14.87 1.30 2.20
CA SER A 45 14.62 2.74 2.00
C SER A 45 13.12 3.05 2.08
N HIS A 46 12.27 2.20 1.49
CA HIS A 46 10.82 2.35 1.60
C HIS A 46 10.29 2.07 3.02
N LEU A 47 10.86 1.09 3.72
CA LEU A 47 10.54 0.83 5.13
C LEU A 47 10.84 2.06 5.98
N TRP A 48 12.03 2.64 5.79
CA TRP A 48 12.40 3.89 6.45
C TRP A 48 11.41 5.02 6.12
N MET A 49 11.08 5.21 4.85
CA MET A 49 10.16 6.26 4.39
C MET A 49 8.77 6.12 5.03
N VAL A 50 8.17 4.92 4.98
CA VAL A 50 6.86 4.63 5.58
C VAL A 50 6.91 4.82 7.10
N GLY A 51 7.96 4.32 7.76
CA GLY A 51 8.17 4.53 9.19
C GLY A 51 8.28 6.00 9.57
N TRP A 52 9.05 6.77 8.81
CA TRP A 52 9.26 8.20 9.01
C TRP A 52 7.97 9.01 8.85
N LEU A 53 7.30 8.88 7.70
CA LEU A 53 6.10 9.64 7.37
C LEU A 53 4.97 9.34 8.35
N THR A 54 4.77 8.06 8.67
CA THR A 54 3.71 7.68 9.60
C THR A 54 4.03 8.12 11.03
N GLY A 55 5.32 8.21 11.40
CA GLY A 55 5.76 8.68 12.72
C GLY A 55 5.61 10.19 12.91
N HIS A 56 5.80 10.95 11.83
CA HIS A 56 5.74 12.41 11.83
C HIS A 56 4.47 12.97 11.17
N ALA A 57 3.46 12.13 10.92
CA ALA A 57 2.23 12.51 10.20
C ALA A 57 1.51 13.73 10.80
N PHE A 58 1.61 13.89 12.13
CA PHE A 58 1.02 15.00 12.87
C PHE A 58 2.03 16.08 13.29
N GLN A 59 3.24 16.06 12.71
CA GLN A 59 4.31 17.02 12.96
C GLN A 59 4.78 17.64 11.63
N PRO A 60 4.00 18.57 11.03
CA PRO A 60 4.27 19.07 9.68
C PRO A 60 5.68 19.64 9.49
N GLY A 61 6.25 20.27 10.52
CA GLY A 61 7.61 20.82 10.48
C GLY A 61 8.72 19.77 10.44
N GLN A 62 8.43 18.53 10.85
CA GLN A 62 9.38 17.41 10.88
C GLN A 62 9.13 16.37 9.78
N LEU A 63 7.94 16.39 9.16
CA LEU A 63 7.52 15.39 8.17
C LEU A 63 8.54 15.21 7.05
N PHE A 64 9.14 16.30 6.58
CA PHE A 64 10.12 16.27 5.50
C PHE A 64 11.59 16.20 5.98
N GLN A 65 11.84 16.33 7.28
CA GLN A 65 13.19 16.42 7.86
C GLN A 65 13.81 15.04 8.10
N GLY A 66 13.80 14.19 7.08
CA GLY A 66 14.33 12.82 7.15
C GLY A 66 15.73 12.77 7.77
N ASN A 67 15.99 11.78 8.62
CA ASN A 67 17.28 11.57 9.28
C ASN A 67 18.33 10.87 8.40
N ILE A 68 18.21 10.97 7.08
CA ILE A 68 19.18 10.45 6.10
C ILE A 68 19.98 11.61 5.50
N PHE A 69 21.17 11.33 5.00
CA PHE A 69 22.03 12.32 4.33
C PHE A 69 22.41 13.55 5.19
N PHE A 70 22.60 13.38 6.50
CA PHE A 70 23.02 14.47 7.39
C PHE A 70 24.25 15.22 6.82
N PRO A 71 24.25 16.57 6.78
CA PRO A 71 23.29 17.51 7.37
C PRO A 71 22.23 18.07 6.40
N ALA A 72 21.90 17.37 5.31
CA ALA A 72 20.96 17.88 4.31
C ALA A 72 19.56 18.15 4.90
N PRO A 73 18.99 19.37 4.72
CA PRO A 73 17.62 19.64 5.09
C PRO A 73 16.65 18.96 4.13
N HIS A 74 15.44 18.67 4.59
CA HIS A 74 14.38 18.07 3.79
C HIS A 74 14.75 16.72 3.13
N ALA A 75 15.62 15.93 3.77
CA ALA A 75 16.17 14.73 3.16
C ALA A 75 15.10 13.68 2.75
N ALA A 76 13.92 13.69 3.37
CA ALA A 76 12.81 12.82 2.96
C ALA A 76 12.26 13.16 1.55
N LEU A 77 12.44 14.40 1.08
CA LEU A 77 12.06 14.81 -0.28
C LEU A 77 13.09 14.39 -1.33
N MET A 78 14.27 13.91 -0.91
CA MET A 78 15.35 13.49 -1.82
C MET A 78 15.21 12.03 -2.26
N THR A 79 14.15 11.35 -1.83
CA THR A 79 13.81 9.97 -2.16
C THR A 79 12.31 9.86 -2.44
N ASP A 80 11.87 8.74 -3.02
CA ASP A 80 10.47 8.52 -3.36
C ASP A 80 9.56 8.64 -2.14
N LEU A 81 8.71 9.67 -2.16
CA LEU A 81 8.04 10.18 -0.97
C LEU A 81 6.88 9.30 -0.47
N SER A 82 6.58 8.16 -1.09
CA SER A 82 5.54 7.15 -0.72
C SER A 82 4.33 7.62 0.14
N LEU A 83 3.82 8.84 -0.07
CA LEU A 83 2.88 9.49 0.85
C LEU A 83 1.53 8.80 0.86
N GLY A 84 1.05 8.41 -0.33
CA GLY A 84 -0.19 7.63 -0.46
C GLY A 84 -0.13 6.33 0.33
N THR A 85 1.00 5.62 0.25
CA THR A 85 1.24 4.40 1.00
C THR A 85 1.27 4.64 2.51
N ALA A 86 1.94 5.70 2.97
CA ALA A 86 1.96 6.09 4.38
C ALA A 86 0.56 6.42 4.92
N VAL A 87 -0.27 7.14 4.14
CA VAL A 87 -1.65 7.45 4.50
C VAL A 87 -2.50 6.18 4.61
N LEU A 88 -2.32 5.22 3.70
CA LEU A 88 -3.04 3.93 3.74
C LEU A 88 -2.77 3.16 5.04
N VAL A 89 -1.55 3.21 5.58
CA VAL A 89 -1.18 2.47 6.79
C VAL A 89 -1.24 3.30 8.07
N LEU A 90 -1.45 4.61 7.99
CA LEU A 90 -1.47 5.50 9.16
C LEU A 90 -2.46 5.06 10.25
N PRO A 91 -3.70 4.62 9.94
CA PRO A 91 -4.64 4.14 10.97
C PRO A 91 -4.12 2.93 11.75
N PHE A 92 -3.24 2.12 11.13
CA PHE A 92 -2.70 0.91 11.76
C PHE A 92 -1.63 1.22 12.81
N ARG A 93 -1.16 2.47 12.91
CA ARG A 93 -0.31 2.91 14.02
C ARG A 93 -0.97 2.86 15.38
N LEU A 94 -2.30 2.78 15.42
CA LEU A 94 -3.05 2.53 16.65
C LEU A 94 -2.81 1.12 17.21
N PHE A 95 -2.33 0.19 16.38
CA PHE A 95 -2.09 -1.21 16.76
C PHE A 95 -0.60 -1.57 16.80
N THR A 96 0.25 -0.93 15.99
CA THR A 96 1.68 -1.23 15.94
C THR A 96 2.52 -0.01 15.56
N THR A 97 3.67 0.13 16.21
CA THR A 97 4.69 1.12 15.84
C THR A 97 5.87 0.51 15.08
N GLU A 98 5.85 -0.81 14.84
CA GLU A 98 6.92 -1.52 14.15
C GLU A 98 6.97 -1.13 12.66
N PRO A 99 8.02 -0.42 12.19
CA PRO A 99 8.09 0.06 10.81
C PRO A 99 8.06 -1.07 9.79
N LEU A 100 8.65 -2.22 10.13
CA LEU A 100 8.68 -3.39 9.25
C LEU A 100 7.28 -3.98 9.02
N VAL A 101 6.45 -4.03 10.08
CA VAL A 101 5.05 -4.49 9.97
C VAL A 101 4.24 -3.50 9.14
N LEU A 102 4.39 -2.19 9.41
CA LEU A 102 3.70 -1.15 8.65
C LEU A 102 4.09 -1.15 7.18
N PHE A 103 5.38 -1.32 6.87
CA PHE A 103 5.89 -1.43 5.50
C PHE A 103 5.30 -2.64 4.76
N ASN A 104 5.33 -3.82 5.37
CA ASN A 104 4.80 -5.04 4.74
C ASN A 104 3.28 -4.98 4.56
N LEU A 105 2.57 -4.39 5.52
CA LEU A 105 1.14 -4.12 5.38
C LEU A 105 0.88 -3.12 4.24
N ALA A 106 1.70 -2.08 4.14
CA ALA A 106 1.66 -1.11 3.05
C ALA A 106 1.83 -1.78 1.69
N THR A 107 2.76 -2.71 1.54
CA THR A 107 2.93 -3.49 0.30
C THR A 107 1.65 -4.25 -0.07
N LEU A 108 1.04 -4.97 0.88
CA LEU A 108 -0.18 -5.73 0.63
C LEU A 108 -1.37 -4.82 0.26
N LEU A 109 -1.54 -3.71 1.00
CA LEU A 109 -2.61 -2.76 0.75
C LEU A 109 -2.41 -2.02 -0.57
N ALA A 110 -1.19 -1.61 -0.91
CA ALA A 110 -0.89 -0.94 -2.16
C ALA A 110 -1.21 -1.84 -3.37
N LEU A 111 -0.85 -3.13 -3.31
CA LEU A 111 -1.22 -4.10 -4.35
C LEU A 111 -2.74 -4.29 -4.45
N ALA A 112 -3.43 -4.43 -3.32
CA ALA A 112 -4.88 -4.61 -3.29
C ALA A 112 -5.64 -3.37 -3.82
N PHE A 113 -5.26 -2.18 -3.35
CA PHE A 113 -5.81 -0.91 -3.81
C PHE A 113 -5.48 -0.65 -5.27
N GLY A 114 -4.26 -0.96 -5.72
CA GLY A 114 -3.86 -0.85 -7.12
C GLY A 114 -4.73 -1.71 -8.02
N GLY A 115 -4.89 -3.00 -7.70
CA GLY A 115 -5.74 -3.91 -8.46
C GLY A 115 -7.20 -3.47 -8.50
N TRP A 116 -7.74 -3.02 -7.36
CA TRP A 116 -9.09 -2.50 -7.26
C TRP A 116 -9.29 -1.20 -8.07
N ALA A 117 -8.35 -0.25 -7.99
CA ALA A 117 -8.42 1.01 -8.73
C ALA A 117 -8.32 0.80 -10.24
N PHE A 118 -7.40 -0.07 -10.70
CA PHE A 118 -7.28 -0.42 -12.12
C PHE A 118 -8.52 -1.17 -12.63
N GLN A 119 -9.11 -2.02 -11.80
CA GLN A 119 -10.39 -2.65 -12.15
C GLN A 119 -11.50 -1.61 -12.35
N ALA A 120 -11.62 -0.64 -11.45
CA ALA A 120 -12.60 0.44 -11.59
C ALA A 120 -12.34 1.25 -12.87
N LEU A 121 -11.08 1.55 -13.18
CA LEU A 121 -10.67 2.24 -14.40
C LEU A 121 -11.07 1.45 -15.66
N VAL A 122 -10.69 0.17 -15.75
CA VAL A 122 -10.99 -0.65 -16.93
C VAL A 122 -12.49 -0.89 -17.09
N TYR A 123 -13.24 -1.00 -15.98
CA TYR A 123 -14.69 -1.05 -16.05
C TYR A 123 -15.28 0.26 -16.60
N GLY A 124 -14.75 1.41 -16.17
CA GLY A 124 -15.15 2.71 -16.69
C GLY A 124 -14.89 2.88 -18.19
N LEU A 125 -13.81 2.27 -18.71
CA LEU A 125 -13.44 2.35 -20.12
C LEU A 125 -14.20 1.35 -21.02
N THR A 126 -14.51 0.15 -20.51
CA THR A 126 -15.03 -0.95 -21.34
C THR A 126 -16.48 -1.33 -21.06
N GLY A 127 -17.01 -0.98 -19.87
CA GLY A 127 -18.28 -1.50 -19.36
C GLY A 127 -18.27 -3.01 -19.05
N HIS A 128 -17.16 -3.72 -19.27
CA HIS A 128 -17.10 -5.18 -19.20
C HIS A 128 -16.44 -5.66 -17.89
N ARG A 129 -17.22 -6.37 -17.07
CA ARG A 129 -16.79 -6.79 -15.71
C ARG A 129 -15.58 -7.72 -15.69
N TRP A 130 -15.52 -8.70 -16.60
CA TRP A 130 -14.40 -9.64 -16.65
C TRP A 130 -13.11 -8.99 -17.14
N ALA A 131 -13.17 -8.19 -18.21
CA ALA A 131 -12.04 -7.40 -18.66
C ALA A 131 -11.51 -6.49 -17.55
N ALA A 132 -12.40 -5.90 -16.75
CA ALA A 132 -12.03 -5.09 -15.60
C ALA A 132 -11.31 -5.88 -14.51
N LEU A 133 -11.83 -7.04 -14.11
CA LEU A 133 -11.19 -7.91 -13.10
C LEU A 133 -9.81 -8.37 -13.55
N LEU A 134 -9.69 -8.82 -14.82
CA LEU A 134 -8.41 -9.23 -15.37
C LEU A 134 -7.45 -8.04 -15.51
N GLY A 135 -7.94 -6.87 -15.91
CA GLY A 135 -7.15 -5.65 -16.01
C GLY A 135 -6.55 -5.21 -14.68
N GLY A 136 -7.33 -5.30 -13.59
CA GLY A 136 -6.80 -5.05 -12.24
C GLY A 136 -5.76 -6.08 -11.81
N LEU A 137 -5.99 -7.36 -12.13
CA LEU A 137 -5.04 -8.43 -11.83
C LEU A 137 -3.71 -8.24 -12.56
N PHE A 138 -3.74 -7.93 -13.86
CA PHE A 138 -2.54 -7.69 -14.64
C PHE A 138 -1.82 -6.41 -14.21
N ALA A 139 -2.55 -5.33 -13.95
CA ALA A 139 -1.93 -4.07 -13.55
C ALA A 139 -1.21 -4.15 -12.19
N ALA A 140 -1.73 -4.94 -11.24
CA ALA A 140 -1.16 -5.02 -9.90
C ALA A 140 -0.19 -6.19 -9.69
N PHE A 141 -0.29 -7.27 -10.46
CA PHE A 141 0.44 -8.52 -10.18
C PHE A 141 1.19 -9.09 -11.39
N SER A 142 1.23 -8.39 -12.53
CA SER A 142 2.13 -8.78 -13.61
C SER A 142 3.59 -8.70 -13.13
N PRO A 143 4.43 -9.68 -13.50
CA PRO A 143 5.88 -9.56 -13.33
C PRO A 143 6.46 -8.40 -14.15
#